data_AF-A0AA89Q7H4-F1
#
_entry.id   AF-A0AA89Q7H4-F1
#
_cell.length_a   1.000
_cell.length_b   1.000
_cell.length_c   1.000
_cell.angle_alpha   90.00
_cell.angle_beta   90.00
_cell.angle_gamma   90.00
#
_symmetry.space_group_name_H-M   'P 1'
#
loop_
_entity.id
_entity.type
_entity.pdbx_description
1 polymer ?
#
loop_
_entity_poly.entity_id
_entity_poly.type
_entity_poly.pdbx_seq_one_letter_code
_entity_poly.pdbx_strand_id
1 'polypeptide(L)'
;MSEQGPLTPPEAWRAVAGCFLASWMLLARRRVHLPRERVGTRIRFADGTSARVYRETRLGSGLAKVPCTLVVVFRLRMVRGPGHALFRAESLLNTPLFVGFPGFASKLWLAHDEHGRYRGLYEWDGPQRAEHYARSLWRVLALVSVPGSIGYAVLPGLRRDDVLADPGLVEGAARDDAPDWWRVTAGTR
;
A
#
# COMPACT_ATOMS: atom_id res chain seq x y z
N MET A 1 11.05 13.30 15.14
CA MET A 1 10.53 11.91 15.14
C MET A 1 9.02 11.99 15.04
N SER A 2 8.42 11.80 13.86
CA SER A 2 6.97 11.67 13.79
C SER A 2 6.64 10.27 14.28
N GLU A 3 6.05 10.15 15.47
CA GLU A 3 5.55 8.87 15.97
C GLU A 3 4.59 8.28 14.93
N GLN A 4 5.00 7.16 14.32
CA GLN A 4 4.12 6.41 13.43
C GLN A 4 2.97 5.86 14.28
N GLY A 5 1.76 6.35 14.06
CA GLY A 5 0.62 5.99 14.88
C GLY A 5 -0.72 6.28 14.20
N PRO A 6 -1.80 5.62 14.64
CA PRO A 6 -3.11 5.79 14.05
C PRO A 6 -3.63 7.22 14.25
N LEU A 7 -4.57 7.65 13.41
CA LEU A 7 -5.39 8.82 13.70
C LEU A 7 -6.30 8.55 14.92
N THR A 8 -6.91 9.63 15.43
CA THR A 8 -7.97 9.49 16.42
C THR A 8 -9.10 8.62 15.84
N PRO A 9 -9.83 7.84 16.67
CA PRO A 9 -10.89 6.97 16.17
C PRO A 9 -11.92 7.70 15.30
N PRO A 10 -12.48 8.87 15.68
CA PRO A 10 -13.53 9.50 14.90
C PRO A 10 -13.03 10.00 13.54
N GLU A 11 -11.80 10.49 13.46
CA GLU A 11 -11.20 10.94 12.19
C GLU A 11 -10.97 9.77 11.24
N ALA A 12 -10.40 8.67 11.74
CA ALA A 12 -10.15 7.48 10.93
C ALA A 12 -11.46 6.91 10.37
N TRP A 13 -12.50 6.77 11.20
CA TRP A 13 -13.79 6.24 10.76
C TRP A 13 -14.50 7.15 9.76
N ARG A 14 -14.47 8.48 9.97
CA ARG A 14 -15.03 9.44 9.01
C ARG A 14 -14.29 9.37 7.67
N ALA A 15 -12.97 9.29 7.68
CA ALA A 15 -12.16 9.18 6.47
C ALA A 15 -12.45 7.88 5.70
N VAL A 16 -12.53 6.75 6.40
CA VAL A 16 -12.87 5.45 5.81
C VAL A 16 -14.30 5.44 5.25
N ALA A 17 -15.27 6.00 5.98
CA ALA A 17 -16.65 6.10 5.50
C ALA A 17 -16.76 6.99 4.24
N GLY A 18 -16.10 8.15 4.24
CA GLY A 18 -16.03 9.03 3.08
C GLY A 18 -15.37 8.34 1.88
N CYS A 19 -14.28 7.60 2.10
CA CYS A 19 -13.65 6.78 1.08
C CYS A 19 -14.62 5.73 0.53
N PHE A 20 -15.35 5.03 1.39
CA PHE A 20 -16.28 3.99 0.95
C PHE A 20 -17.34 4.56 0.01
N LEU A 21 -17.96 5.68 0.37
CA LEU A 21 -18.96 6.38 -0.47
C LEU A 21 -18.36 6.84 -1.80
N ALA A 22 -17.19 7.47 -1.78
CA ALA A 22 -16.50 7.92 -3.00
C ALA A 22 -16.10 6.73 -3.90
N SER A 23 -15.70 5.61 -3.30
CA SER A 23 -15.32 4.38 -4.01
C SER A 23 -16.49 3.80 -4.79
N TRP A 24 -17.70 3.79 -4.23
CA TRP A 24 -18.90 3.37 -4.94
C TRP A 24 -19.15 4.20 -6.19
N MET A 25 -18.99 5.53 -6.11
CA MET A 25 -19.13 6.41 -7.27
C MET A 25 -18.04 6.15 -8.32
N LEU A 26 -16.80 5.89 -7.91
CA LEU A 26 -15.68 5.60 -8.82
C LEU A 26 -15.83 4.24 -9.52
N LEU A 27 -16.32 3.23 -8.79
CA LEU A 27 -16.65 1.91 -9.34
C LEU A 27 -17.82 2.00 -10.33
N ALA A 28 -18.90 2.71 -9.97
CA ALA A 28 -20.04 2.95 -10.86
C ALA A 28 -19.62 3.67 -12.16
N ARG A 29 -18.68 4.62 -12.04
CA ARG A 29 -18.10 5.34 -13.19
C ARG A 29 -16.98 4.58 -13.93
N ARG A 30 -16.72 3.32 -13.56
CA ARG A 30 -15.68 2.44 -14.13
C ARG A 30 -14.28 3.10 -14.21
N ARG A 31 -13.94 3.94 -13.23
CA ARG A 31 -12.63 4.64 -13.16
C ARG A 31 -11.53 3.82 -12.51
N VAL A 32 -11.87 2.64 -11.98
CA VAL A 32 -10.92 1.71 -11.36
C VAL A 32 -10.47 0.70 -12.40
N HIS A 33 -9.19 0.73 -12.72
CA HIS A 33 -8.55 -0.19 -13.64
C HIS A 33 -7.75 -1.25 -12.88
N LEU A 34 -7.72 -2.46 -13.43
CA LEU A 34 -6.98 -3.60 -12.89
C LEU A 34 -5.96 -4.07 -13.93
N PRO A 35 -4.92 -3.26 -14.20
CA PRO A 35 -3.88 -3.64 -15.15
C PRO A 35 -3.15 -4.89 -14.67
N ARG A 36 -2.54 -5.61 -15.62
CA ARG A 36 -1.79 -6.85 -15.36
C ARG A 36 -0.30 -6.73 -15.67
N GLU A 37 0.16 -5.52 -16.01
CA GLU A 37 1.52 -5.25 -16.49
C GLU A 37 2.59 -5.69 -15.48
N ARG A 38 2.38 -5.39 -14.19
CA ARG A 38 3.31 -5.73 -13.11
C ARG A 38 2.98 -7.04 -12.40
N VAL A 39 1.87 -7.71 -12.74
CA VAL A 39 1.49 -8.98 -12.09
C VAL A 39 2.50 -10.07 -12.45
N GLY A 40 3.00 -10.78 -11.44
CA GLY A 40 4.05 -11.78 -11.57
C GLY A 40 5.43 -11.28 -11.12
N THR A 41 5.66 -9.96 -11.15
CA THR A 41 6.94 -9.34 -10.74
C THR A 41 7.28 -9.69 -9.30
N ARG A 42 8.51 -10.11 -9.05
CA ARG A 42 9.07 -10.31 -7.70
C ARG A 42 9.83 -9.06 -7.28
N ILE A 43 9.44 -8.50 -6.15
CA ILE A 43 10.07 -7.32 -5.54
C ILE A 43 10.91 -7.81 -4.36
N ARG A 44 12.18 -7.43 -4.31
CA ARG A 44 13.09 -7.67 -3.20
C ARG A 44 13.22 -6.41 -2.35
N PHE A 45 13.34 -6.61 -1.04
CA PHE A 45 13.48 -5.57 -0.05
C PHE A 45 14.87 -5.64 0.62
N ALA A 46 15.28 -4.53 1.23
CA ALA A 46 16.58 -4.44 1.90
C ALA A 46 16.67 -5.28 3.18
N ASP A 47 15.54 -5.69 3.76
CA ASP A 47 15.50 -6.66 4.86
C ASP A 47 15.71 -8.13 4.40
N GLY A 48 16.12 -8.33 3.14
CA GLY A 48 16.42 -9.64 2.56
C GLY A 48 15.18 -10.42 2.10
N THR A 49 13.97 -9.89 2.33
CA THR A 49 12.73 -10.56 1.94
C THR A 49 12.33 -10.26 0.50
N SER A 50 11.46 -11.11 -0.04
CA SER A 50 10.89 -10.92 -1.36
C SER A 50 9.39 -11.20 -1.38
N ALA A 51 8.67 -10.46 -2.23
CA ALA A 51 7.24 -10.66 -2.37
C ALA A 51 6.81 -10.53 -3.84
N ARG A 52 5.86 -11.38 -4.25
CA ARG A 52 5.35 -11.40 -5.62
C ARG A 52 4.13 -10.50 -5.76
N VAL A 53 4.13 -9.64 -6.77
CA VAL A 53 2.95 -8.87 -7.16
C VAL A 53 1.92 -9.83 -7.73
N TYR A 54 0.75 -9.91 -7.11
CA TYR A 54 -0.36 -10.75 -7.60
C TYR A 54 -1.52 -9.94 -8.17
N ARG A 55 -1.59 -8.65 -7.86
CA ARG A 55 -2.63 -7.75 -8.37
C ARG A 55 -2.12 -6.31 -8.42
N GLU A 56 -2.62 -5.57 -9.39
CA GLU A 56 -2.47 -4.13 -9.47
C GLU A 56 -3.85 -3.45 -9.53
N THR A 57 -3.96 -2.27 -8.94
CA THR A 57 -5.16 -1.43 -8.97
C THR A 57 -4.74 -0.01 -9.26
N ARG A 58 -5.35 0.61 -10.27
CA ARG A 58 -5.04 1.97 -10.70
C ARG A 58 -6.30 2.79 -10.86
N LEU A 59 -6.27 4.06 -10.46
CA LEU A 59 -7.37 4.99 -10.62
C LEU A 59 -7.10 5.92 -11.82
N GLY A 60 -7.90 5.79 -12.88
CA GLY A 60 -7.80 6.64 -14.08
C GLY A 60 -6.43 6.64 -14.78
N SER A 61 -6.29 7.54 -15.76
CA SER A 61 -5.06 7.70 -16.57
C SER A 61 -4.18 8.89 -16.15
N GLY A 62 -4.66 9.73 -15.21
CA GLY A 62 -3.94 10.92 -14.76
C GLY A 62 -2.73 10.58 -13.91
N LEU A 63 -1.58 11.16 -14.23
CA LEU A 63 -0.37 11.07 -13.41
C LEU A 63 -0.53 11.95 -12.16
N ALA A 64 -0.01 11.49 -11.03
CA ALA A 64 0.08 12.30 -9.81
C ALA A 64 0.89 13.58 -10.08
N LYS A 65 0.37 14.74 -9.68
CA LYS A 65 1.03 16.04 -9.86
C LYS A 65 2.20 16.20 -8.89
N VAL A 66 1.99 15.76 -7.65
CA VAL A 66 3.00 15.69 -6.60
C VAL A 66 3.17 14.21 -6.25
N PRO A 67 3.93 13.44 -7.03
CA PRO A 67 4.02 12.00 -6.84
C PRO A 67 4.62 11.66 -5.48
N CYS A 68 4.08 10.60 -4.88
CA CYS A 68 4.56 10.07 -3.63
C CYS A 68 4.36 8.55 -3.62
N THR A 69 5.39 7.81 -3.20
CA THR A 69 5.29 6.37 -2.99
C THR A 69 5.03 6.11 -1.52
N LEU A 70 4.03 5.30 -1.22
CA LEU A 70 3.72 4.85 0.13
C LEU A 70 3.91 3.33 0.18
N VAL A 71 4.74 2.87 1.12
CA VAL A 71 4.94 1.45 1.41
C VAL A 71 4.27 1.15 2.74
N VAL A 72 3.39 0.15 2.78
CA VAL A 72 2.74 -0.31 4.01
C VAL A 72 3.11 -1.76 4.26
N VAL A 73 3.40 -2.12 5.51
CA VAL A 73 3.62 -3.50 5.96
C VAL A 73 2.66 -3.85 7.09
N PHE A 74 2.19 -5.09 7.12
CA PHE A 74 1.43 -5.65 8.23
C PHE A 74 1.48 -7.18 8.23
N ARG A 75 1.20 -7.82 9.36
CA ARG A 75 1.06 -9.28 9.45
C ARG A 75 -0.36 -9.62 9.90
N LEU A 76 -1.07 -10.47 9.15
CA LEU A 76 -2.43 -10.86 9.50
C LEU A 76 -2.46 -11.89 10.64
N ARG A 77 -3.44 -11.76 11.54
CA ARG A 77 -3.57 -12.61 12.75
C ARG A 77 -4.17 -13.99 12.47
N MET A 78 -5.00 -14.12 11.44
CA MET A 78 -5.85 -15.29 11.20
C MET A 78 -5.98 -15.64 9.70
N VAL A 79 -4.88 -16.00 9.04
CA VAL A 79 -4.98 -16.75 7.78
C VAL A 79 -4.58 -18.20 8.06
N ARG A 80 -5.52 -18.98 8.62
CA ARG A 80 -5.43 -20.46 8.73
C ARG A 80 -6.40 -21.07 7.71
N GLY A 81 -5.93 -22.00 6.87
CA GLY A 81 -6.77 -22.79 5.94
C GLY A 81 -6.75 -22.31 4.47
N PRO A 82 -7.66 -22.82 3.60
CA PRO A 82 -7.67 -22.64 2.13
C PRO A 82 -7.98 -21.19 1.67
N GLY A 83 -7.65 -20.20 2.49
CA GLY A 83 -7.90 -18.76 2.35
C GLY A 83 -7.14 -18.07 1.21
N HIS A 84 -6.36 -18.79 0.38
CA HIS A 84 -5.77 -18.21 -0.83
C HIS A 84 -6.82 -17.76 -1.86
N ALA A 85 -7.97 -18.45 -1.93
CA ALA A 85 -9.09 -18.02 -2.77
C ALA A 85 -9.85 -16.84 -2.15
N LEU A 86 -10.01 -16.84 -0.82
CA LEU A 86 -10.62 -15.76 -0.07
C LEU A 86 -9.80 -14.46 -0.17
N PHE A 87 -8.46 -14.54 -0.16
CA PHE A 87 -7.57 -13.38 -0.29
C PHE A 87 -7.76 -12.60 -1.60
N ARG A 88 -8.08 -13.31 -2.69
CA ARG A 88 -8.40 -12.67 -3.99
C ARG A 88 -9.74 -11.94 -3.93
N ALA A 89 -10.77 -12.54 -3.34
CA ALA A 89 -12.07 -11.89 -3.13
C ALA A 89 -11.98 -10.72 -2.12
N GLU A 90 -11.22 -10.91 -1.03
CA GLU A 90 -10.94 -9.93 0.00
C GLU A 90 -10.19 -8.72 -0.57
N SER A 91 -9.28 -8.92 -1.52
CA SER A 91 -8.63 -7.80 -2.21
C SER A 91 -9.64 -6.92 -2.98
N LEU A 92 -10.71 -7.49 -3.54
CA LEU A 92 -11.78 -6.75 -4.21
C LEU A 92 -12.64 -5.99 -3.19
N LEU A 93 -12.99 -6.64 -2.07
CA LEU A 93 -13.70 -6.03 -0.94
C LEU A 93 -12.90 -4.93 -0.23
N ASN A 94 -11.58 -5.00 -0.24
CA ASN A 94 -10.69 -3.97 0.28
C ASN A 94 -10.50 -2.80 -0.68
N THR A 95 -10.87 -2.94 -1.97
CA THR A 95 -10.72 -1.86 -2.96
C THR A 95 -11.47 -0.58 -2.53
N PRO A 96 -12.71 -0.66 -2.04
CA PRO A 96 -13.43 0.46 -1.44
C PRO A 96 -12.79 1.12 -0.21
N LEU A 97 -11.80 0.50 0.44
CA LEU A 97 -11.15 1.07 1.63
C LEU A 97 -10.04 2.05 1.29
N PHE A 98 -9.64 2.16 0.02
CA PHE A 98 -8.55 3.07 -0.37
C PHE A 98 -8.82 3.86 -1.65
N VAL A 99 -9.58 3.30 -2.60
CA VAL A 99 -9.72 3.90 -3.94
C VAL A 99 -10.45 5.24 -3.93
N GLY A 100 -11.28 5.48 -2.91
CA GLY A 100 -12.01 6.74 -2.71
C GLY A 100 -11.27 7.78 -1.87
N PHE A 101 -10.07 7.49 -1.34
CA PHE A 101 -9.31 8.52 -0.64
C PHE A 101 -8.75 9.55 -1.64
N PRO A 102 -8.77 10.85 -1.29
CA PRO A 102 -8.25 11.90 -2.16
C PRO A 102 -6.77 11.68 -2.50
N GLY A 103 -6.44 11.67 -3.79
CA GLY A 103 -5.06 11.53 -4.29
C GLY A 103 -4.59 10.10 -4.51
N PHE A 104 -5.42 9.07 -4.27
CA PHE A 104 -5.06 7.70 -4.64
C PHE A 104 -4.83 7.58 -6.16
N ALA A 105 -3.64 7.10 -6.56
CA ALA A 105 -3.31 6.90 -7.98
C ALA A 105 -3.19 5.40 -8.31
N SER A 106 -2.40 4.63 -7.55
CA SER A 106 -2.25 3.21 -7.79
C SER A 106 -1.85 2.39 -6.55
N LYS A 107 -2.02 1.08 -6.63
CA LYS A 107 -1.63 0.09 -5.61
C LYS A 107 -1.16 -1.21 -6.26
N LEU A 108 0.01 -1.66 -5.86
CA LEU A 108 0.50 -3.03 -6.06
C LEU A 108 0.23 -3.85 -4.81
N TRP A 109 -0.37 -5.00 -5.04
CA TRP A 109 -0.64 -5.99 -4.01
C TRP A 109 0.43 -7.07 -4.07
N LEU A 110 1.21 -7.17 -2.98
CA LEU A 110 2.24 -8.17 -2.85
C LEU A 110 1.71 -9.32 -1.99
N ALA A 111 2.08 -10.54 -2.37
CA ALA A 111 1.85 -11.72 -1.56
C ALA A 111 2.63 -11.60 -0.24
N HIS A 112 2.33 -12.48 0.72
CA HIS A 112 3.16 -12.54 1.92
C HIS A 112 4.60 -12.93 1.56
N ASP A 113 5.54 -12.37 2.30
CA ASP A 113 6.95 -12.70 2.18
C ASP A 113 7.32 -13.95 2.99
N GLU A 114 8.62 -14.27 3.03
CA GLU A 114 9.19 -15.41 3.76
C GLU A 114 8.90 -15.37 5.28
N HIS A 115 8.55 -14.20 5.82
CA HIS A 115 8.20 -14.00 7.23
C HIS A 115 6.68 -13.86 7.48
N GLY A 116 5.85 -14.11 6.45
CA GLY A 116 4.40 -13.96 6.54
C GLY A 116 3.92 -12.51 6.63
N ARG A 117 4.77 -11.53 6.28
CA ARG A 117 4.42 -10.11 6.23
C ARG A 117 3.85 -9.77 4.86
N TYR A 118 2.76 -9.02 4.86
CA TYR A 118 2.16 -8.47 3.66
C TYR A 118 2.67 -7.06 3.45
N ARG A 119 3.09 -6.76 2.22
CA ARG A 119 3.45 -5.39 1.80
C ARG A 119 2.49 -4.89 0.73
N GLY A 120 2.25 -3.58 0.74
CA GLY A 120 1.55 -2.88 -0.31
C GLY A 120 2.34 -1.66 -0.74
N LEU A 121 2.60 -1.55 -2.05
CA LEU A 121 3.22 -0.37 -2.64
C LEU A 121 2.12 0.48 -3.27
N TYR A 122 2.04 1.75 -2.89
CA TYR A 122 1.01 2.68 -3.33
C TYR A 122 1.67 3.87 -4.00
N GLU A 123 0.98 4.44 -4.98
CA GLU A 123 1.27 5.75 -5.52
C GLU A 123 0.15 6.72 -5.13
N TRP A 124 0.55 7.90 -4.67
CA TRP A 124 -0.33 8.94 -4.21
C TRP A 124 0.04 10.30 -4.79
N ASP A 125 -0.95 11.15 -4.94
CA ASP A 125 -0.80 12.58 -5.23
C ASP A 125 -0.78 13.37 -3.92
N GLY A 126 0.44 13.66 -3.44
CA GLY A 126 0.72 14.41 -2.22
C GLY A 126 1.09 13.53 -1.02
N PRO A 127 2.26 13.75 -0.38
CA PRO A 127 2.73 12.92 0.74
C PRO A 127 1.85 13.03 1.99
N GLN A 128 1.29 14.21 2.29
CA GLN A 128 0.40 14.41 3.44
C GLN A 128 -0.89 13.58 3.32
N ARG A 129 -1.41 13.42 2.09
CA ARG A 129 -2.60 12.61 1.83
C ARG A 129 -2.28 11.11 1.94
N ALA A 130 -1.10 10.70 1.47
CA ALA A 130 -0.62 9.33 1.64
C ALA A 130 -0.48 8.97 3.13
N GLU A 131 0.12 9.86 3.93
CA GLU A 131 0.24 9.67 5.37
C GLU A 131 -1.13 9.62 6.05
N HIS A 132 -2.04 10.54 5.73
CA HIS A 132 -3.39 10.56 6.27
C HIS A 132 -4.14 9.24 5.99
N TYR A 133 -4.01 8.70 4.77
CA TYR A 133 -4.55 7.40 4.41
C TYR A 133 -3.92 6.28 5.24
N ALA A 134 -2.58 6.21 5.34
CA ALA A 134 -1.89 5.18 6.10
C ALA A 134 -2.33 5.16 7.57
N ARG A 135 -2.42 6.34 8.20
CA ARG A 135 -2.84 6.49 9.60
C ARG A 135 -4.34 6.21 9.82
N SER A 136 -5.18 6.46 8.81
CA SER A 136 -6.61 6.09 8.83
C SER A 136 -6.78 4.57 8.73
N LEU A 137 -6.08 3.96 7.76
CA LEU A 137 -6.14 2.53 7.51
C LEU A 137 -5.56 1.72 8.68
N TRP A 138 -4.60 2.27 9.43
CA TRP A 138 -4.02 1.63 10.61
C TRP A 138 -5.08 1.07 11.57
N ARG A 139 -6.15 1.85 11.84
CA ARG A 139 -7.25 1.42 12.72
C ARG A 139 -7.98 0.19 12.19
N VAL A 140 -8.22 0.15 10.88
CA VAL A 140 -8.88 -0.98 10.21
C VAL A 140 -7.97 -2.20 10.21
N LEU A 141 -6.70 -2.01 9.87
CA LEU A 141 -5.70 -3.09 9.87
C LEU A 141 -5.46 -3.65 11.27
N ALA A 142 -5.49 -2.82 12.31
CA ALA A 142 -5.29 -3.26 13.69
C ALA A 142 -6.33 -4.29 14.16
N LEU A 143 -7.52 -4.33 13.54
CA LEU A 143 -8.55 -5.33 13.85
C LEU A 143 -8.19 -6.73 13.32
N VAL A 144 -7.42 -6.80 12.24
CA VAL A 144 -7.12 -8.06 11.52
C VAL A 144 -5.63 -8.44 11.58
N SER A 145 -4.78 -7.55 12.07
CA SER A 145 -3.33 -7.71 12.09
C SER A 145 -2.82 -8.09 13.49
N VAL A 146 -1.63 -8.70 13.52
CA VAL A 146 -0.86 -8.92 14.75
C VAL A 146 -0.51 -7.55 15.35
N PRO A 147 -0.78 -7.29 16.65
CA PRO A 147 -0.40 -6.04 17.30
C PRO A 147 1.09 -5.73 17.11
N GLY A 148 1.41 -4.46 16.80
CA GLY A 148 2.78 -4.02 16.54
C GLY A 148 3.38 -4.43 15.20
N SER A 149 2.64 -5.12 14.32
CA SER A 149 3.14 -5.52 13.00
C SER A 149 2.93 -4.49 11.88
N ILE A 150 2.14 -3.45 12.14
CA ILE A 150 1.78 -2.43 11.15
C ILE A 150 2.87 -1.38 11.09
N GLY A 151 3.32 -1.04 9.88
CA GLY A 151 4.26 0.04 9.63
C GLY A 151 4.00 0.71 8.28
N TYR A 152 4.43 1.95 8.12
CA TYR A 152 4.39 2.63 6.83
C TYR A 152 5.62 3.49 6.59
N ALA A 153 5.96 3.69 5.32
CA ALA A 153 7.00 4.61 4.86
C ALA A 153 6.47 5.45 3.71
N VAL A 154 6.64 6.76 3.80
CA VAL A 154 6.24 7.74 2.77
C VAL A 154 7.51 8.25 2.10
N LEU A 155 7.55 8.17 0.78
CA LEU A 155 8.65 8.59 -0.08
C LEU A 155 8.17 9.73 -0.98
N PRO A 156 8.31 11.00 -0.54
CA PRO A 156 7.87 12.16 -1.30
C PRO A 156 8.67 12.31 -2.60
N GLY A 157 8.01 12.76 -3.66
CA GLY A 157 8.66 13.06 -4.95
C GLY A 157 8.96 11.83 -5.82
N LEU A 158 8.83 10.62 -5.26
CA LEU A 158 9.12 9.38 -5.97
C LEU A 158 7.84 8.71 -6.46
N ARG A 159 7.80 8.34 -7.73
CA ARG A 159 6.74 7.48 -8.28
C ARG A 159 7.05 6.03 -7.99
N ARG A 160 5.99 5.24 -7.85
CA ARG A 160 6.12 3.83 -7.51
C ARG A 160 6.90 3.08 -8.59
N ASP A 161 6.62 3.39 -9.86
CA ASP A 161 7.27 2.72 -10.98
C ASP A 161 8.73 3.10 -11.14
N ASP A 162 9.10 4.33 -10.76
CA ASP A 162 10.49 4.79 -10.78
C ASP A 162 11.30 4.07 -9.69
N VAL A 163 10.74 3.92 -8.48
CA VAL A 163 11.37 3.15 -7.38
C VAL A 163 11.57 1.67 -7.74
N LEU A 164 10.68 1.11 -8.55
CA LEU A 164 10.81 -0.28 -9.02
C LEU A 164 11.80 -0.44 -10.17
N ALA A 165 11.95 0.58 -11.01
CA ALA A 165 12.86 0.57 -12.16
C ALA A 165 14.29 0.91 -11.75
N ASP A 166 14.45 1.85 -10.82
CA ASP A 166 15.72 2.29 -10.26
C ASP A 166 15.66 2.31 -8.72
N PRO A 167 15.97 1.17 -8.08
CA PRO A 167 16.07 1.07 -6.63
C PRO A 167 17.11 2.02 -6.01
N GLY A 168 18.07 2.53 -6.79
CA GLY A 168 19.06 3.51 -6.33
C GLY A 168 18.45 4.82 -5.84
N LEU A 169 17.26 5.18 -6.35
CA LEU A 169 16.55 6.40 -5.96
C LEU A 169 16.15 6.45 -4.48
N VAL A 170 16.06 5.28 -3.83
CA VAL A 170 15.70 5.18 -2.41
C VAL A 170 16.88 4.90 -1.49
N GLU A 171 18.09 4.73 -2.03
CA GLU A 171 19.31 4.50 -1.22
C GLU A 171 19.61 5.70 -0.31
N GLY A 172 19.49 6.93 -0.84
CA GLY A 172 19.70 8.16 -0.05
C GLY A 172 18.53 8.54 0.87
N ALA A 173 17.40 7.84 0.78
CA ALA A 173 16.24 8.04 1.66
C ALA A 173 16.33 7.20 2.94
N ALA A 174 17.23 6.22 2.99
CA ALA A 174 17.53 5.46 4.20
C ALA A 174 18.23 6.37 5.21
N ARG A 175 17.72 6.39 6.44
CA ARG A 175 18.41 6.95 7.60
C ARG A 175 18.95 5.77 8.40
N ASP A 176 20.21 5.84 8.82
CA ASP A 176 20.97 4.73 9.42
C ASP A 176 20.27 3.99 10.58
N ASP A 177 19.30 4.62 11.24
CA ASP A 177 18.59 4.06 12.41
C ASP A 177 17.18 3.51 12.13
N ALA A 178 16.65 3.63 10.90
CA ALA A 178 15.30 3.17 10.58
C ALA A 178 15.32 1.76 9.96
N PRO A 179 14.46 0.83 10.39
CA PRO A 179 14.46 -0.51 9.82
C PRO A 179 14.06 -0.48 8.34
N ASP A 180 14.92 -1.06 7.52
CA ASP A 180 14.97 -1.00 6.05
C ASP A 180 13.91 -1.88 5.33
N TRP A 181 12.90 -2.36 6.06
CA TRP A 181 11.88 -3.30 5.57
C TRP A 181 11.05 -2.78 4.38
N TRP A 182 11.03 -1.47 4.17
CA TRP A 182 10.28 -0.80 3.11
C TRP A 182 11.10 -0.56 1.85
N ARG A 183 12.43 -0.57 1.94
CA ARG A 183 13.34 -0.18 0.87
C ARG A 183 13.38 -1.27 -0.18
N VAL A 184 12.98 -0.94 -1.41
CA VAL A 184 13.10 -1.84 -2.56
C VAL A 184 14.55 -1.89 -2.99
N THR A 185 15.06 -3.09 -3.26
CA THR A 185 16.44 -3.30 -3.73
C THR A 185 16.50 -3.92 -5.13
N ALA A 186 15.43 -4.59 -5.56
CA ALA A 186 15.31 -5.08 -6.94
C ALA A 186 13.84 -5.37 -7.30
N GLY A 187 13.47 -5.12 -8.55
CA GLY A 187 12.25 -5.65 -9.16
C GLY A 187 12.62 -6.54 -10.35
N THR A 188 12.32 -7.84 -10.26
CA THR A 188 12.56 -8.79 -11.38
C THR A 188 11.23 -9.31 -11.90
N ARG A 189 11.02 -9.22 -13.21
CA ARG A 189 9.81 -9.69 -13.88
C ARG A 189 9.90 -11.17 -14.20
#